data_AF-A0A7V5ZDA1-F1
#
_entry.id   AF-A0A7V5ZDA1-F1
#
_cell.length_a   1.000
_cell.length_b   1.000
_cell.length_c   1.000
_cell.angle_alpha   90.00
_cell.angle_beta   90.00
_cell.angle_gamma   90.00
#
_symmetry.space_group_name_H-M   'P 1'
#
loop_
_entity.id
_entity.type
_entity.pdbx_description
1 polymer ?
#
loop_
_entity_poly.entity_id
_entity_poly.type
_entity_poly.pdbx_seq_one_letter_code
_entity_poly.pdbx_strand_id
1 'polypeptide(L)' 'MSSHVYVAFDLGAESGRAVAGIYDGQKLELKTLHRFPNTPLRLPDALTWNVLRQYAEILQGIALAV' A
#
# COMPACT_ATOMS: atom_id res chain seq x y z
N MET A 1 -1.68 -25.70 10.33
CA MET A 1 -0.85 -24.54 10.71
C MET A 1 -1.65 -23.29 10.41
N SER A 2 -1.62 -22.29 11.29
CA SER A 2 -2.25 -20.99 11.01
C SER A 2 -1.39 -20.25 10.00
N SER A 3 -1.99 -19.75 8.93
CA SER A 3 -1.32 -18.83 8.01
C SER A 3 -1.22 -17.46 8.64
N HIS A 4 -0.05 -16.85 8.57
CA HIS A 4 0.14 -15.44 8.95
C HIS A 4 0.06 -14.57 7.69
N VAL A 5 -0.70 -13.50 7.79
CA VAL A 5 -0.81 -12.49 6.72
C VAL A 5 -0.17 -11.20 7.20
N TYR A 6 0.82 -10.74 6.46
CA TYR A 6 1.46 -9.44 6.66
C TYR A 6 1.14 -8.54 5.47
N VAL A 7 0.85 -7.27 5.72
CA VAL A 7 0.59 -6.30 4.65
C VAL A 7 1.76 -5.32 4.60
N ALA A 8 2.42 -5.25 3.45
CA ALA A 8 3.46 -4.26 3.16
C ALA A 8 2.90 -3.15 2.28
N PHE A 9 3.23 -1.91 2.63
CA PHE A 9 2.95 -0.72 1.82
C PHE A 9 4.24 -0.20 1.22
N ASP A 10 4.29 -0.13 -0.11
CA ASP A 10 5.40 0.39 -0.89
C ASP A 10 4.95 1.69 -1.56
N LEU A 11 5.50 2.82 -1.12
CA LEU A 11 5.12 4.16 -1.55
C LEU A 11 6.25 4.76 -2.40
N GLY A 12 6.15 4.55 -3.70
CA GLY A 12 7.06 5.13 -4.69
C GLY A 12 6.64 6.55 -5.07
N ALA A 13 7.51 7.23 -5.84
CA ALA A 13 7.28 8.63 -6.18
C ALA A 13 6.03 8.86 -7.06
N GLU A 14 5.71 7.90 -7.93
CA GLU A 14 4.58 8.02 -8.88
C GLU A 14 3.43 7.07 -8.57
N SER A 15 3.68 6.01 -7.79
CA SER A 15 2.68 5.00 -7.46
C SER A 15 2.93 4.42 -6.09
N GLY A 16 1.87 3.90 -5.49
CA GLY A 16 1.94 3.08 -4.29
C GLY A 16 1.22 1.74 -4.48
N ARG A 17 1.53 0.79 -3.61
CA ARG A 17 0.85 -0.51 -3.58
C ARG A 17 0.78 -1.10 -2.18
N ALA A 18 -0.27 -1.88 -1.94
CA ALA A 18 -0.40 -2.78 -0.81
C ALA A 18 -0.20 -4.22 -1.28
N VAL A 19 0.71 -4.94 -0.63
CA VAL A 19 1.03 -6.34 -0.95
C VAL A 19 0.86 -7.19 0.30
N ALA A 20 0.02 -8.22 0.21
CA ALA A 20 -0.08 -9.25 1.24
C ALA A 20 1.01 -10.30 1.05
N GLY A 21 1.78 -10.55 2.10
CA GLY A 21 2.63 -11.72 2.26
C GLY A 21 1.91 -12.76 3.10
N ILE A 22 1.59 -13.91 2.51
CA ILE A 22 0.89 -15.02 3.15
C ILE A 22 1.93 -16.10 3.41
N TYR A 23 2.22 -16.37 4.69
CA TYR A 23 3.23 -17.35 5.09
C TYR A 23 2.59 -18.49 5.88
N ASP A 24 2.76 -19.72 5.41
CA ASP A 24 2.20 -20.93 6.02
C ASP A 24 3.20 -21.67 6.94
N GLY A 25 4.39 -21.13 7.12
CA GLY A 25 5.50 -21.76 7.86
C GLY A 25 6.54 -22.42 6.95
N GLN A 26 6.29 -22.55 5.65
CA GLN A 26 7.21 -23.14 4.68
C GLN A 26 7.32 -22.32 3.40
N LYS A 27 6.20 -21.80 2.91
CA LYS A 27 6.10 -21.04 1.66
C LYS A 27 5.58 -19.63 1.93
N LEU A 28 6.21 -18.65 1.29
CA LEU A 28 5.72 -17.27 1.20
C LEU A 28 5.04 -17.07 -0.15
N GLU A 29 3.79 -16.66 -0.14
CA GLU A 29 3.06 -16.19 -1.32
C GLU A 29 2.83 -14.68 -1.23
N LEU A 30 3.02 -13.98 -2.36
CA LEU A 30 2.79 -12.55 -2.46
C LEU A 30 1.57 -12.26 -3.33
N LYS A 31 0.62 -11.48 -2.80
CA LYS A 31 -0.56 -11.02 -3.53
C LYS A 31 -0.63 -9.51 -3.49
N THR A 32 -0.62 -8.86 -4.66
CA THR A 32 -0.92 -7.42 -4.74
C THR A 32 -2.40 -7.22 -4.47
N LEU A 33 -2.74 -6.50 -3.40
CA LEU A 33 -4.12 -6.22 -3.02
C LEU A 33 -4.61 -4.92 -3.65
N HIS A 34 -3.74 -3.91 -3.68
CA HIS A 34 -4.10 -2.57 -4.12
C HIS A 34 -2.92 -1.90 -4.81
N ARG A 35 -3.20 -1.13 -5.86
CA ARG A 35 -2.23 -0.27 -6.55
C ARG A 35 -2.89 1.05 -6.88
N PHE A 36 -2.20 2.15 -6.62
CA PHE A 36 -2.73 3.49 -6.78
C PHE A 36 -1.67 4.46 -7.29
N PRO A 37 -2.06 5.55 -7.98
CA PRO A 37 -1.13 6.63 -8.31
C PRO A 37 -0.77 7.44 -7.05
N ASN A 38 0.50 7.81 -6.93
CA ASN A 38 0.99 8.71 -5.86
C ASN A 38 1.16 10.13 -6.43
N THR A 39 0.05 10.72 -6.85
CA THR A 39 0.09 12.03 -7.51
C THR A 39 0.36 13.14 -6.48
N PRO A 40 1.41 13.97 -6.69
CA PRO A 40 1.69 15.09 -5.81
C PRO A 40 0.63 16.19 -5.94
N LEU A 41 0.50 17.03 -4.92
CA LEU A 41 -0.28 18.26 -4.95
C LEU A 41 0.60 19.41 -5.41
N ARG A 42 0.13 20.15 -6.43
CA ARG A 42 0.68 21.45 -6.78
C ARG A 42 0.01 22.51 -5.92
N LEU A 43 0.77 23.11 -5.01
CA LEU A 43 0.39 24.32 -4.29
C LEU A 43 1.05 25.54 -4.95
N PRO A 44 0.61 26.78 -4.66
CA PRO A 44 1.18 27.98 -5.29
C PRO A 44 2.70 28.13 -5.09
N ASP A 45 3.22 27.61 -3.98
CA ASP A 45 4.60 27.74 -3.53
C ASP A 45 5.46 26.50 -3.78
N ALA A 46 4.87 25.31 -3.90
CA ALA A 46 5.62 24.06 -4.02
C ALA A 46 4.84 22.90 -4.67
N LEU A 47 5.61 21.90 -5.12
CA LEU A 47 5.10 20.55 -5.33
C LEU A 47 5.26 19.75 -4.04
N THR A 48 4.18 19.16 -3.54
CA THR A 48 4.18 18.48 -2.24
C THR A 48 3.54 17.10 -2.34
N TRP A 49 3.87 16.22 -1.40
CA TRP A 49 3.18 14.93 -1.28
C TRP A 49 1.74 15.13 -0.84
N ASN A 50 0.80 14.44 -1.49
CA ASN A 50 -0.57 14.36 -1.04
C ASN A 50 -0.71 13.35 0.11
N VAL A 51 -0.27 13.73 1.32
CA VAL A 51 -0.23 12.80 2.47
C VAL A 51 -1.62 12.29 2.85
N LEU A 52 -2.66 13.14 2.78
CA LEU A 52 -4.03 12.72 3.08
C LEU A 52 -4.54 11.69 2.06
N ARG A 53 -4.22 11.85 0.78
CA ARG A 53 -4.54 10.83 -0.23
C ARG A 53 -3.76 9.54 0.02
N GLN A 54 -2.45 9.61 0.28
CA GLN A 54 -1.66 8.42 0.59
C GLN A 54 -2.23 7.67 1.80
N TYR A 55 -2.63 8.37 2.86
CA TYR A 55 -3.26 7.76 4.02
C TYR A 55 -4.60 7.08 3.69
N ALA A 56 -5.44 7.71 2.88
CA ALA A 56 -6.68 7.09 2.41
C ALA A 56 -6.44 5.82 1.59
N GLU A 57 -5.42 5.81 0.72
CA GLU A 57 -5.03 4.63 -0.05
C GLU A 57 -4.45 3.50 0.83
N ILE A 58 -3.74 3.86 1.91
CA ILE A 58 -3.28 2.90 2.92
C ILE A 58 -4.49 2.27 3.63
N LEU A 59 -5.44 3.07 4.09
CA LEU A 59 -6.67 2.56 4.72
C LEU A 59 -7.44 1.64 3.78
N GLN A 60 -7.54 1.99 2.49
CA GLN A 60 -8.15 1.12 1.47
C GLN A 60 -7.39 -0.20 1.34
N GLY A 61 -6.06 -0.17 1.33
CA GLY A 61 -5.24 -1.38 1.28
C GLY A 61 -5.41 -2.27 2.53
N ILE A 62 -5.57 -1.67 3.71
CA ILE A 62 -5.88 -2.40 4.95
C ILE A 62 -7.28 -3.04 4.85
N ALA A 63 -8.28 -2.30 4.40
CA ALA A 63 -9.66 -2.80 4.27
C ALA A 63 -9.78 -3.99 3.29
N LEU A 64 -8.92 -4.05 2.27
CA LEU A 64 -8.86 -5.18 1.32
C LEU A 64 -8.10 -6.40 1.86
N ALA A 65 -7.37 -6.26 2.98
CA ALA A 65 -6.64 -7.33 3.63
C ALA A 65 -7.42 -8.00 4.76
N VAL A 66 -8.51 -7.38 5.23
CA VAL A 66 -9.40 -7.85 6.30
C VAL A 66 -10.55 -8.67 5.73
#